data_AF-A0A349N728-F1
#
_entry.id   AF-A0A349N728-F1
#
_cell.length_a   1.000
_cell.length_b   1.000
_cell.length_c   1.000
_cell.angle_alpha   90.00
_cell.angle_beta   90.00
_cell.angle_gamma   90.00
#
_symmetry.space_group_name_H-M   'P 1'
#
loop_
_entity.id
_entity.type
_entity.pdbx_description
1 polymer ?
#
loop_
_entity_poly.entity_id
_entity_poly.type
_entity_poly.pdbx_seq_one_letter_code
_entity_poly.pdbx_strand_id
1 'polypeptide(L)'
;MTTAALAAELGISEGNLWYHFKTKRDLLETISAEFVLYLNERLALLPDKRNDVVEGYIALMVSLAQELLKYRFLYRDQADYGCHSQIVLNNITGLYEKSRAQFKAFYSEMVRVNVLDWPKGQLDGLAVNAIILIRFGLEYFRESQQAFDSRAVEKTFLQHLTLFEHRLEPAAARRLRYAIANHLSDAAVYAA
;
A
#
# COMPACT_ATOMS: atom_id res chain seq x y z
N MET A 1 16.06 -5.68 17.45
CA MET A 1 15.64 -7.09 17.37
C MET A 1 16.79 -7.93 16.84
N THR A 2 17.20 -8.98 17.56
CA THR A 2 18.28 -9.91 17.17
C THR A 2 17.70 -11.21 16.60
N THR A 3 18.50 -12.00 15.88
CA THR A 3 18.11 -13.33 15.40
C THR A 3 17.77 -14.28 16.56
N ALA A 4 18.52 -14.22 17.66
CA ALA A 4 18.21 -14.97 18.88
C ALA A 4 16.84 -14.62 19.47
N ALA A 5 16.49 -13.33 19.53
CA ALA A 5 15.18 -12.90 20.02
C ALA A 5 14.04 -13.36 19.09
N LEU A 6 14.25 -13.35 17.77
CA LEU A 6 13.29 -13.89 16.80
C LEU A 6 13.10 -15.40 16.97
N ALA A 7 14.18 -16.17 17.15
CA ALA A 7 14.10 -17.61 17.36
C ALA A 7 13.33 -17.98 18.63
N ALA A 8 13.58 -17.25 19.73
CA ALA A 8 12.85 -17.41 20.98
C ALA A 8 11.35 -17.12 20.82
N GLU A 9 10.99 -16.05 20.11
CA GLU A 9 9.59 -15.69 19.83
C GLU A 9 8.86 -16.77 18.99
N LEU A 10 9.57 -17.36 18.03
CA LEU A 10 9.05 -18.43 17.16
C LEU A 10 9.02 -19.81 17.84
N GLY A 11 9.55 -19.93 19.07
CA GLY A 11 9.65 -21.22 19.76
C GLY A 11 10.59 -22.23 19.07
N ILE A 12 11.54 -21.76 18.26
CA ILE A 12 12.52 -22.60 17.55
C ILE A 12 13.93 -22.40 18.12
N SER A 13 14.83 -23.34 17.86
CA SER A 13 16.24 -23.14 18.21
C SER A 13 16.90 -22.08 17.33
N GLU A 14 17.82 -21.32 17.90
CA GLU A 14 18.61 -20.33 17.14
C GLU A 14 19.39 -20.99 15.99
N GLY A 15 19.87 -22.22 16.18
CA GLY A 15 20.52 -23.00 15.13
C GLY A 15 19.60 -23.32 13.94
N ASN A 16 18.30 -23.53 14.18
CA ASN A 16 17.33 -23.74 13.10
C ASN A 16 17.12 -22.45 12.28
N LEU A 17 17.03 -21.30 12.96
CA LEU A 17 16.95 -20.02 12.27
C LEU A 17 18.23 -19.71 11.48
N TRP A 18 19.40 -19.99 12.06
CA TRP A 18 20.71 -19.79 11.42
C TRP A 18 20.90 -20.65 10.17
N TYR A 19 20.36 -21.87 10.16
CA TYR A 19 20.41 -22.76 9.00
C TYR A 19 19.74 -22.13 7.77
N HIS A 20 18.63 -21.41 7.97
CA HIS A 20 17.89 -20.74 6.90
C HIS A 20 18.37 -19.30 6.63
N PHE A 21 18.73 -18.56 7.68
CA PHE A 21 19.13 -17.16 7.62
C PHE A 21 20.39 -16.94 8.45
N LYS A 22 21.54 -16.88 7.78
CA LYS A 22 22.84 -16.72 8.45
C LYS A 22 22.99 -15.34 9.11
N THR A 23 22.31 -14.35 8.55
CA THR A 23 22.31 -12.97 9.05
C THR A 23 20.91 -12.37 9.03
N LYS A 24 20.70 -11.30 9.82
CA LYS A 24 19.49 -10.46 9.71
C LYS A 24 19.29 -9.91 8.30
N ARG A 25 20.39 -9.67 7.56
CA ARG A 25 20.33 -9.19 6.18
C ARG A 25 19.72 -10.24 5.25
N ASP A 26 20.05 -11.51 5.40
CA ASP A 26 19.48 -12.59 4.57
C ASP A 26 17.97 -12.73 4.77
N LEU A 27 17.51 -12.54 6.01
CA LEU A 27 16.08 -12.48 6.32
C LEU A 27 15.42 -11.26 5.67
N LEU A 28 16.04 -10.09 5.75
CA LEU A 28 15.52 -8.86 5.12
C LEU A 28 15.47 -8.96 3.59
N GLU A 29 16.47 -9.57 2.94
CA GLU A 29 16.47 -9.80 1.49
C GLU A 29 15.33 -10.73 1.08
N THR A 30 15.09 -11.81 1.85
CA THR A 30 13.95 -12.72 1.61
C THR A 30 12.61 -12.01 1.74
N ILE A 31 12.41 -11.24 2.80
CA ILE A 31 11.17 -10.46 2.98
C ILE A 31 11.04 -9.39 1.89
N SER A 32 12.15 -8.79 1.45
CA SER A 32 12.16 -7.82 0.35
C SER A 32 11.75 -8.46 -0.99
N ALA A 33 12.17 -9.69 -1.25
CA ALA A 33 11.75 -10.44 -2.42
C ALA A 33 10.24 -10.73 -2.39
N GLU A 34 9.71 -11.17 -1.24
CA GLU A 34 8.26 -11.37 -1.05
C GLU A 34 7.49 -10.06 -1.23
N PHE A 35 8.00 -8.95 -0.69
CA PHE A 35 7.44 -7.62 -0.87
C PHE A 35 7.36 -7.24 -2.35
N VAL A 36 8.41 -7.47 -3.14
CA VAL A 36 8.40 -7.18 -4.59
C VAL A 36 7.38 -8.03 -5.34
N LEU A 37 7.20 -9.30 -4.97
CA LEU A 37 6.16 -10.15 -5.55
C LEU A 37 4.76 -9.61 -5.24
N TYR A 38 4.50 -9.31 -3.96
CA TYR A 38 3.23 -8.73 -3.51
C TYR A 38 2.94 -7.39 -4.22
N LEU A 39 3.95 -6.53 -4.36
CA LEU A 39 3.85 -5.28 -5.10
C LEU A 39 3.45 -5.51 -6.55
N ASN A 40 4.05 -6.50 -7.22
CA ASN A 40 3.75 -6.79 -8.62
C ASN A 40 2.32 -7.33 -8.80
N GLU A 41 1.84 -8.17 -7.89
CA GLU A 41 0.46 -8.64 -7.87
C GLU A 41 -0.51 -7.47 -7.70
N ARG A 42 -0.25 -6.59 -6.73
CA ARG A 42 -1.04 -5.37 -6.54
C ARG A 42 -0.99 -4.49 -7.79
N LEU A 43 0.18 -4.28 -8.40
CA LEU A 43 0.33 -3.48 -9.63
C LEU A 43 -0.42 -4.06 -10.84
N ALA A 44 -0.70 -5.36 -10.83
CA ALA A 44 -1.50 -6.01 -11.86
C ALA A 44 -3.00 -5.71 -11.74
N LEU A 45 -3.47 -5.19 -10.59
CA LEU A 45 -4.85 -4.71 -10.42
C LEU A 45 -5.06 -3.46 -11.29
N LEU A 46 -5.77 -3.64 -12.39
CA LEU A 46 -6.11 -2.58 -13.34
C LEU A 46 -7.63 -2.55 -13.54
N PRO A 47 -8.20 -1.41 -13.97
CA PRO A 47 -9.62 -1.35 -14.27
C PRO A 47 -9.99 -2.34 -15.38
N ASP A 48 -10.94 -3.24 -15.10
CA ASP A 48 -11.55 -4.10 -16.10
C ASP A 48 -12.78 -3.40 -16.70
N LYS A 49 -12.76 -3.19 -18.02
CA LYS A 49 -13.86 -2.54 -18.76
C LYS A 49 -15.18 -3.29 -18.70
N ARG A 50 -15.17 -4.56 -18.30
CA ARG A 50 -16.37 -5.41 -18.17
C ARG A 50 -16.98 -5.37 -16.78
N ASN A 51 -16.23 -4.91 -15.78
CA ASN A 51 -16.64 -4.93 -14.38
C ASN A 51 -16.83 -3.50 -13.85
N ASP A 52 -17.37 -3.41 -12.64
CA ASP A 52 -17.53 -2.14 -11.95
C ASP A 52 -16.16 -1.56 -11.55
N VAL A 53 -15.81 -0.40 -12.13
CA VAL A 53 -14.56 0.31 -11.85
C VAL A 53 -14.43 0.73 -10.39
N VAL A 54 -15.55 1.01 -9.70
CA VAL A 54 -15.55 1.38 -8.28
C VAL A 54 -15.15 0.19 -7.42
N GLU A 55 -15.68 -1.01 -7.70
CA GLU A 55 -15.27 -2.24 -7.01
C GLU A 55 -13.80 -2.58 -7.29
N GLY A 56 -13.35 -2.46 -8.53
CA GLY A 56 -11.95 -2.66 -8.88
C GLY A 56 -11.02 -1.69 -8.12
N TYR A 57 -11.44 -0.44 -7.97
CA TYR A 57 -10.67 0.55 -7.21
C TYR A 57 -10.73 0.30 -5.70
N ILE A 58 -11.86 -0.16 -5.16
CA ILE A 58 -11.96 -0.64 -3.77
C ILE A 58 -10.95 -1.78 -3.53
N ALA A 59 -10.91 -2.77 -4.42
CA ALA A 59 -9.96 -3.87 -4.33
C ALA A 59 -8.50 -3.37 -4.35
N LEU A 60 -8.18 -2.38 -5.20
CA LEU A 60 -6.88 -1.72 -5.18
C LEU A 60 -6.59 -1.05 -3.82
N MET A 61 -7.55 -0.31 -3.25
CA MET A 61 -7.37 0.37 -1.96
C MET A 61 -7.15 -0.63 -0.82
N VAL A 62 -7.92 -1.73 -0.81
CA VAL A 62 -7.75 -2.82 0.17
C VAL A 62 -6.38 -3.47 0.04
N SER A 63 -5.95 -3.81 -1.18
CA SER A 63 -4.64 -4.42 -1.43
C SER A 63 -3.48 -3.47 -1.04
N LEU A 64 -3.58 -2.18 -1.34
CA LEU A 64 -2.59 -1.18 -0.90
C LEU A 64 -2.55 -1.03 0.62
N ALA A 65 -3.70 -1.02 1.29
CA ALA A 65 -3.74 -0.92 2.75
C ALA A 65 -3.15 -2.17 3.42
N GLN A 66 -3.44 -3.36 2.90
CA GLN A 66 -2.82 -4.60 3.35
C GLN A 66 -1.30 -4.58 3.15
N GLU A 67 -0.82 -4.07 2.02
CA GLU A 67 0.61 -3.87 1.78
C GLU A 67 1.25 -2.95 2.82
N LEU A 68 0.65 -1.77 3.04
CA LEU A 68 1.14 -0.77 3.98
C LEU A 68 1.17 -1.33 5.39
N LEU A 69 0.18 -2.14 5.79
CA LEU A 69 0.15 -2.82 7.08
C LEU A 69 1.15 -3.97 7.16
N LYS A 70 1.21 -4.87 6.17
CA LYS A 70 2.10 -6.04 6.18
C LYS A 70 3.57 -5.62 6.17
N TYR A 71 3.90 -4.61 5.38
CA TYR A 71 5.26 -4.13 5.16
C TYR A 71 5.55 -2.78 5.83
N ARG A 72 4.78 -2.38 6.85
CA ARG A 72 4.91 -1.10 7.56
C ARG A 72 6.31 -0.82 8.10
N PHE A 73 7.04 -1.88 8.47
CA PHE A 73 8.40 -1.78 8.99
C PHE A 73 9.40 -1.39 7.89
N LEU A 74 9.13 -1.78 6.63
CA LEU A 74 9.85 -1.23 5.49
C LEU A 74 9.51 0.27 5.44
N TYR A 75 8.21 0.63 5.32
CA TYR A 75 7.76 2.02 5.09
C TYR A 75 8.28 3.04 6.12
N ARG A 76 8.35 2.64 7.39
CA ARG A 76 8.79 3.47 8.50
C ARG A 76 10.26 3.91 8.42
N ASP A 77 11.12 3.11 7.81
CA ASP A 77 12.57 3.28 7.86
C ASP A 77 13.11 3.87 6.55
N GLN A 78 12.48 4.91 6.00
CA GLN A 78 12.90 5.57 4.73
C GLN A 78 14.39 5.92 4.66
N ALA A 79 15.03 6.24 5.79
CA ALA A 79 16.48 6.46 5.83
C ALA A 79 17.30 5.15 5.66
N ASP A 80 16.74 4.01 6.02
CA ASP A 80 17.38 2.68 6.04
C ASP A 80 16.91 1.74 4.91
N TYR A 81 15.84 2.07 4.19
CA TYR A 81 15.34 1.35 3.00
C TYR A 81 16.44 1.07 1.96
N GLY A 82 17.41 1.99 1.88
CA GLY A 82 18.54 1.90 0.96
C GLY A 82 19.79 1.25 1.55
N CYS A 83 19.94 1.17 2.87
CA CYS A 83 21.17 0.65 3.43
C CYS A 83 21.19 -0.88 3.53
N HIS A 84 20.03 -1.56 3.44
CA HIS A 84 19.91 -2.95 3.87
C HIS A 84 19.34 -3.96 2.86
N SER A 85 18.69 -3.53 1.76
CA SER A 85 18.16 -4.44 0.72
C SER A 85 18.39 -3.90 -0.69
N GLN A 86 19.22 -4.60 -1.46
CA GLN A 86 19.55 -4.18 -2.83
C GLN A 86 18.35 -4.38 -3.77
N ILE A 87 17.50 -5.37 -3.48
CA ILE A 87 16.30 -5.68 -4.26
C ILE A 87 15.33 -4.49 -4.27
N VAL A 88 15.09 -3.86 -3.11
CA VAL A 88 14.15 -2.73 -3.04
C VAL A 88 14.71 -1.51 -3.76
N LEU A 89 15.99 -1.19 -3.53
CA LEU A 89 16.68 -0.08 -4.20
C LEU A 89 16.59 -0.14 -5.72
N ASN A 90 16.83 -1.33 -6.29
CA ASN A 90 16.84 -1.50 -7.74
C ASN A 90 15.45 -1.32 -8.38
N ASN A 91 14.38 -1.46 -7.61
CA ASN A 91 13.00 -1.43 -8.13
C ASN A 91 12.24 -0.13 -7.81
N ILE A 92 12.74 0.69 -6.88
CA ILE A 92 11.95 1.78 -6.27
C ILE A 92 11.49 2.87 -7.25
N THR A 93 12.36 3.26 -8.20
CA THR A 93 12.01 4.29 -9.19
C THR A 93 10.91 3.81 -10.14
N GLY A 94 11.08 2.59 -10.68
CA GLY A 94 10.09 1.98 -11.56
C GLY A 94 8.76 1.71 -10.85
N LEU A 95 8.80 1.47 -9.54
CA LEU A 95 7.60 1.28 -8.73
C LEU A 95 6.73 2.54 -8.70
N TYR A 96 7.30 3.74 -8.49
CA TYR A 96 6.52 4.98 -8.48
C TYR A 96 5.86 5.27 -9.82
N GLU A 97 6.56 5.00 -10.92
CA GLU A 97 6.01 5.17 -12.25
C GLU A 97 4.84 4.21 -12.52
N LYS A 98 5.00 2.93 -12.16
CA LYS A 98 3.94 1.92 -12.30
C LYS A 98 2.74 2.24 -11.41
N SER A 99 2.95 2.62 -10.15
CA SER A 99 1.87 3.04 -9.25
C SER A 99 1.14 4.26 -9.80
N ARG A 100 1.86 5.25 -10.33
CA ARG A 100 1.25 6.45 -10.97
C ARG A 100 0.38 6.05 -12.14
N ALA A 101 0.89 5.17 -13.01
CA ALA A 101 0.14 4.65 -14.15
C ALA A 101 -1.12 3.89 -13.71
N GLN A 102 -1.04 3.07 -12.66
CA GLN A 102 -2.16 2.32 -12.10
C GLN A 102 -3.27 3.25 -11.59
N PHE A 103 -2.95 4.24 -10.75
CA PHE A 103 -3.92 5.23 -10.27
C PHE A 103 -4.56 5.99 -11.44
N LYS A 104 -3.73 6.46 -12.38
CA LYS A 104 -4.22 7.15 -13.58
C LYS A 104 -5.17 6.28 -14.39
N ALA A 105 -4.90 4.98 -14.53
CA ALA A 105 -5.76 4.06 -15.25
C ALA A 105 -7.16 3.99 -14.62
N PHE A 106 -7.24 3.79 -13.30
CA PHE A 106 -8.51 3.79 -12.57
C PHE A 106 -9.26 5.12 -12.69
N TYR A 107 -8.60 6.26 -12.49
CA TYR A 107 -9.27 7.55 -12.62
C TYR A 107 -9.73 7.82 -14.05
N SER A 108 -8.94 7.44 -15.05
CA SER A 108 -9.31 7.57 -16.46
C SER A 108 -10.54 6.74 -16.78
N GLU A 109 -10.64 5.53 -16.23
CA GLU A 109 -11.80 4.67 -16.41
C GLU A 109 -13.03 5.24 -15.69
N MET A 110 -12.89 5.71 -14.44
CA MET A 110 -13.99 6.36 -13.71
C MET A 110 -14.52 7.59 -14.45
N VAL A 111 -13.64 8.39 -15.06
CA VAL A 111 -14.05 9.51 -15.93
C VAL A 111 -14.77 8.99 -17.18
N ARG A 112 -14.26 7.92 -17.81
CA ARG A 112 -14.86 7.33 -19.02
C ARG A 112 -16.29 6.85 -18.80
N VAL A 113 -16.58 6.27 -17.62
CA VAL A 113 -17.91 5.78 -17.24
C VAL A 113 -18.74 6.80 -16.47
N ASN A 114 -18.29 8.06 -16.39
CA ASN A 114 -18.97 9.19 -15.73
C ASN A 114 -19.21 9.02 -14.21
N VAL A 115 -18.40 8.20 -13.55
CA VAL A 115 -18.40 8.06 -12.07
C VAL A 115 -17.59 9.18 -11.41
N LEU A 116 -16.59 9.72 -12.11
CA LEU A 116 -15.74 10.81 -11.64
C LEU A 116 -15.78 11.96 -12.66
N ASP A 117 -16.21 13.15 -12.22
CA ASP A 117 -16.18 14.38 -13.01
C ASP A 117 -14.83 15.09 -12.85
N TRP A 118 -13.81 14.68 -13.61
CA TRP A 118 -12.47 15.27 -13.53
C TRP A 118 -11.89 15.58 -14.93
N PRO A 119 -11.20 16.72 -15.11
CA PRO A 119 -10.55 17.03 -16.38
C PRO A 119 -9.48 15.99 -16.73
N LYS A 120 -9.57 15.37 -17.91
CA LYS A 120 -8.62 14.32 -18.35
C LYS A 120 -7.15 14.76 -18.31
N GLY A 121 -6.87 16.03 -18.63
CA GLY A 121 -5.52 16.60 -18.59
C GLY A 121 -4.93 16.78 -17.18
N GLN A 122 -5.73 16.65 -16.12
CA GLN A 122 -5.31 16.81 -14.73
C GLN A 122 -5.20 15.47 -13.96
N LEU A 123 -5.47 14.35 -14.62
CA LEU A 123 -5.44 13.03 -13.99
C LEU A 123 -4.04 12.60 -13.54
N ASP A 124 -2.99 13.04 -14.23
CA ASP A 124 -1.61 12.79 -13.81
C ASP A 124 -1.31 13.45 -12.46
N GLY A 125 -1.77 14.69 -12.26
CA GLY A 125 -1.62 15.40 -10.99
C GLY A 125 -2.36 14.72 -9.85
N LEU A 126 -3.60 14.28 -10.11
CA LEU A 126 -4.39 13.53 -9.12
C LEU A 126 -3.71 12.21 -8.72
N ALA A 127 -3.15 11.47 -9.68
CA ALA A 127 -2.41 10.23 -9.41
C ALA A 127 -1.13 10.47 -8.59
N VAL A 128 -0.39 11.55 -8.86
CA VAL A 128 0.78 11.92 -8.04
C VAL A 128 0.37 12.28 -6.62
N ASN A 129 -0.69 13.09 -6.46
CA ASN A 129 -1.19 13.49 -5.14
C ASN A 129 -1.67 12.29 -4.32
N ALA A 130 -2.33 11.32 -4.96
CA ALA A 130 -2.74 10.06 -4.35
C ALA A 130 -1.54 9.32 -3.74
N ILE A 131 -0.47 9.16 -4.52
CA ILE A 131 0.75 8.48 -4.09
C ILE A 131 1.40 9.23 -2.94
N ILE A 132 1.51 10.56 -3.01
CA ILE A 132 2.10 11.37 -1.95
C ILE A 132 1.31 11.21 -0.65
N LEU A 133 -0.01 11.39 -0.67
CA LEU A 133 -0.83 11.27 0.53
C LEU A 133 -0.79 9.86 1.12
N ILE A 134 -0.93 8.82 0.28
CA ILE A 134 -0.93 7.44 0.76
C ILE A 134 0.44 7.06 1.32
N ARG A 135 1.52 7.44 0.62
CA ARG A 135 2.88 7.13 1.04
C ARG A 135 3.26 7.85 2.32
N PHE A 136 3.04 9.17 2.39
CA PHE A 136 3.53 10.03 3.46
C PHE A 136 2.52 10.31 4.58
N GLY A 137 1.26 9.91 4.40
CA GLY A 137 0.22 10.11 5.41
C GLY A 137 0.52 9.35 6.70
N LEU A 138 1.19 8.21 6.60
CA LEU A 138 1.52 7.37 7.75
C LEU A 138 2.67 7.96 8.56
N GLU A 139 3.66 8.57 7.89
CA GLU A 139 4.74 9.32 8.51
C GLU A 139 4.19 10.55 9.24
N TYR A 140 3.23 11.26 8.64
CA TYR A 140 2.52 12.35 9.31
C TYR A 140 1.87 11.90 10.62
N PHE A 141 1.12 10.78 10.60
CA PHE A 141 0.49 10.27 11.82
C PHE A 141 1.53 9.85 12.87
N ARG A 142 2.62 9.19 12.45
CA ARG A 142 3.73 8.81 13.33
C ARG A 142 4.38 10.03 14.00
N GLU A 143 4.66 11.09 13.24
CA GLU A 143 5.26 12.32 13.78
C GLU A 143 4.30 13.07 14.71
N SER A 144 2.99 12.93 14.49
CA SER A 144 1.96 13.38 15.42
C SER A 144 1.79 12.50 16.68
N GLN A 145 2.72 11.57 16.94
CA GLN A 145 2.70 10.61 18.05
C GLN A 145 1.53 9.60 18.04
N GLN A 146 0.93 9.36 16.87
CA GLN A 146 -0.06 8.29 16.69
C GLN A 146 0.62 6.98 16.28
N ALA A 147 0.06 5.85 16.72
CA ALA A 147 0.54 4.54 16.34
C ALA A 147 0.32 4.29 14.83
N PHE A 148 1.26 3.59 14.19
CA PHE A 148 1.08 3.06 12.85
C PHE A 148 0.31 1.73 12.95
N ASP A 149 -1.01 1.84 12.93
CA ASP A 149 -1.97 0.74 12.99
C ASP A 149 -2.99 0.84 11.83
N SER A 150 -3.94 -0.09 11.80
CA SER A 150 -5.05 -0.06 10.84
C SER A 150 -5.83 1.25 10.84
N ARG A 151 -5.97 1.96 11.97
CA ARG A 151 -6.66 3.26 12.03
C ARG A 151 -5.87 4.36 11.33
N ALA A 152 -4.54 4.39 11.47
CA ALA A 152 -3.71 5.35 10.76
C ALA A 152 -3.79 5.13 9.23
N VAL A 153 -3.81 3.86 8.80
CA VAL A 153 -4.03 3.50 7.40
C VAL A 153 -5.42 3.94 6.94
N GLU A 154 -6.49 3.58 7.64
CA GLU A 154 -7.86 4.01 7.34
C GLU A 154 -7.96 5.53 7.17
N LYS A 155 -7.45 6.31 8.14
CA LYS A 155 -7.44 7.78 8.08
C LYS A 155 -6.68 8.29 6.85
N THR A 156 -5.56 7.67 6.50
CA THR A 156 -4.77 8.04 5.31
C THR A 156 -5.59 7.85 4.03
N PHE A 157 -6.30 6.73 3.91
CA PHE A 157 -7.17 6.47 2.75
C PHE A 157 -8.40 7.39 2.74
N LEU A 158 -8.97 7.72 3.89
CA LEU A 158 -10.04 8.74 3.98
C LEU A 158 -9.52 10.11 3.54
N GLN A 159 -8.32 10.51 3.97
CA GLN A 159 -7.68 11.76 3.55
C GLN A 159 -7.42 11.77 2.04
N HIS A 160 -6.99 10.64 1.47
CA HIS A 160 -6.84 10.48 0.03
C HIS A 160 -8.15 10.72 -0.73
N LEU A 161 -9.28 10.19 -0.25
CA LEU A 161 -10.58 10.44 -0.89
C LEU A 161 -10.95 11.92 -0.95
N THR A 162 -10.55 12.74 0.03
CA THR A 162 -10.85 14.18 0.03
C THR A 162 -10.35 14.91 -1.21
N LEU A 163 -9.32 14.38 -1.89
CA LEU A 163 -8.77 14.95 -3.12
C LEU A 163 -9.80 15.03 -4.25
N PHE A 164 -10.72 14.06 -4.34
CA PHE A 164 -11.61 13.93 -5.50
C PHE A 164 -13.06 13.58 -5.17
N GLU A 165 -13.40 13.30 -3.91
CA GLU A 165 -14.74 12.82 -3.53
C GLU A 165 -15.87 13.78 -3.88
N HIS A 166 -15.61 15.08 -3.84
CA HIS A 166 -16.58 16.14 -4.19
C HIS A 166 -16.97 16.13 -5.68
N ARG A 167 -16.24 15.38 -6.51
CA ARG A 167 -16.47 15.21 -7.96
C ARG A 167 -16.90 13.79 -8.32
N LEU A 168 -17.05 12.91 -7.34
CA LEU A 168 -17.59 11.58 -7.56
C LEU A 168 -19.12 11.61 -7.62
N GLU A 169 -19.69 10.64 -8.30
CA GLU A 169 -21.09 10.29 -8.11
C GLU A 169 -21.35 9.98 -6.62
N PRO A 170 -22.43 10.52 -6.00
CA PRO A 170 -22.70 10.32 -4.58
C PRO A 170 -22.77 8.85 -4.14
N ALA A 171 -23.23 7.96 -5.01
CA ALA A 171 -23.27 6.53 -4.71
C ALA A 171 -21.86 5.92 -4.66
N ALA A 172 -20.98 6.27 -5.59
CA ALA A 172 -19.59 5.82 -5.61
C ALA A 172 -18.81 6.34 -4.38
N ALA A 173 -19.00 7.61 -4.03
CA ALA A 173 -18.36 8.20 -2.83
C ALA A 173 -18.76 7.46 -1.54
N ARG A 174 -20.05 7.10 -1.39
CA ARG A 174 -20.52 6.31 -0.24
C ARG A 174 -19.90 4.91 -0.20
N ARG A 175 -19.84 4.22 -1.34
CA ARG A 175 -19.24 2.88 -1.46
C ARG A 175 -17.76 2.90 -1.08
N LEU A 176 -17.01 3.87 -1.58
CA LEU A 176 -15.59 4.02 -1.27
C LEU A 176 -15.34 4.32 0.22
N ARG A 177 -16.10 5.26 0.80
CA ARG A 177 -16.01 5.57 2.23
C ARG A 177 -16.35 4.36 3.10
N TYR A 178 -17.43 3.66 2.76
CA TYR A 178 -17.84 2.44 3.46
C TYR A 178 -16.73 1.37 3.38
N ALA A 179 -16.17 1.15 2.20
CA ALA A 179 -15.14 0.15 2.02
C ALA A 179 -13.87 0.45 2.82
N ILE A 180 -13.42 1.71 2.82
CA ILE A 180 -12.24 2.14 3.60
C ILE A 180 -12.47 1.94 5.10
N ALA A 181 -13.65 2.30 5.61
CA ALA A 181 -13.94 2.18 7.04
C ALA A 181 -14.12 0.73 7.52
N ASN A 182 -14.50 -0.21 6.64
CA ASN A 182 -14.88 -1.58 7.04
C ASN A 182 -13.90 -2.67 6.60
N HIS A 183 -13.03 -2.41 5.62
CA HIS A 183 -12.14 -3.43 5.06
C HIS A 183 -10.66 -3.23 5.38
N LEU A 184 -10.29 -2.10 6.01
CA LEU A 184 -8.90 -1.79 6.35
C LEU A 184 -8.63 -2.10 7.83
N SER A 185 -8.53 -3.38 8.18
CA SER A 185 -8.23 -3.83 9.56
C SER A 185 -6.98 -4.70 9.63
N ASP A 186 -6.27 -4.69 10.77
CA ASP A 186 -5.11 -5.57 10.99
C ASP A 186 -5.51 -7.06 10.94
N ALA A 187 -6.75 -7.42 11.31
CA ALA A 187 -7.25 -8.78 11.24
C ALA A 187 -7.33 -9.32 9.80
N ALA A 188 -7.56 -8.44 8.82
CA ALA A 188 -7.61 -8.81 7.40
C ALA A 188 -6.22 -9.06 6.79
N VAL A 189 -5.13 -8.70 7.48
CA VAL A 189 -3.75 -8.86 7.00
C VAL A 189 -3.21 -10.27 7.27
N TYR A 190 -3.68 -10.94 8.34
CA TYR A 190 -3.20 -12.25 8.79
C TYR A 190 -4.18 -13.40 8.55
N ALA A 191 -5.30 -13.14 7.87
CA ALA A 191 -6.35 -14.11 7.56
C ALA A 191 -6.27 -14.67 6.11
N ALA A 192 -5.28 -14.25 5.32
CA ALA A 192 -5.00 -14.69 3.95
C ALA A 192 -3.65 -15.42 3.89
#